data_AF-A0A2X0IPK8-F1
#
_entry.id   AF-A0A2X0IPK8-F1
#
_cell.length_a   1.000
_cell.length_b   1.000
_cell.length_c   1.000
_cell.angle_alpha   90.00
_cell.angle_beta   90.00
_cell.angle_gamma   90.00
#
_symmetry.space_group_name_H-M   'P 1'
#
loop_
_entity.id
_entity.type
_entity.pdbx_description
1 polymer ?
#
loop_
_entity_poly.entity_id
_entity_poly.type
_entity_poly.pdbx_seq_one_letter_code
_entity_poly.pdbx_strand_id
1 'polypeptide(L)'
;MSVVGSLRARGRVYLEQRFPKLPRRLPPLLLASLGLGLLAWGAGPVRSAWLPVCALAASWRVWRAPEESLPRLMFWRSRQRRVFARIAVAMLIAAGVCVVLRTGPAPAVWLAALSPVPLLLDPPLWRAWTWPFRDAVRSARALMLLQEPNRFLTTHPSRVPEWGFDTEQGYCGRPVPVARNSAPYQRKRHHSCRGPARNGEFRSVTWDGRAIAISEGSWVAARIPIEQVAELVTVSEYVRGWLRDEFLVLDRAGRRLATSERAGGPSRRHLAELASAAGLPFADYELGRSKESLAELLFPPA
;
A
#
# COMPACT_ATOMS: atom_id res chain seq x y z
N MET A 1 -1.74 -21.49 34.94
CA MET A 1 -0.29 -21.38 34.63
C MET A 1 -0.14 -20.78 33.24
N SER A 2 0.58 -19.68 33.15
CA SER A 2 0.55 -18.67 32.09
C SER A 2 1.57 -18.93 30.97
N VAL A 3 1.11 -19.32 29.77
CA VAL A 3 1.95 -19.42 28.56
C VAL A 3 1.74 -18.23 27.59
N VAL A 4 0.81 -17.31 27.91
CA VAL A 4 0.49 -16.14 27.07
C VAL A 4 1.56 -15.03 27.11
N GLY A 5 2.60 -15.18 27.95
CA GLY A 5 3.65 -14.17 28.14
C GLY A 5 4.79 -14.17 27.12
N SER A 6 5.06 -15.28 26.42
CA SER A 6 6.30 -15.43 25.64
C SER A 6 6.18 -15.13 24.14
N LEU A 7 4.98 -15.10 23.56
CA LEU A 7 4.76 -14.79 22.14
C LEU A 7 4.72 -13.28 21.84
N ARG A 8 4.46 -12.43 22.84
CA ARG A 8 4.60 -10.96 22.70
C ARG A 8 6.06 -10.51 22.52
N ALA A 9 7.03 -11.36 22.86
CA ALA A 9 8.45 -11.01 22.81
C ALA A 9 9.05 -11.15 21.40
N ARG A 10 8.69 -12.17 20.61
CA ARG A 10 9.36 -12.44 19.32
C ARG A 10 9.04 -11.41 18.22
N GLY A 11 7.91 -10.72 18.29
CA GLY A 11 7.56 -9.63 17.36
C GLY A 11 8.11 -8.25 17.75
N ARG A 12 8.54 -8.05 19.01
CA ARG A 12 9.05 -6.75 19.50
C ARG A 12 10.54 -6.55 19.29
N VAL A 13 11.33 -7.62 19.19
CA VAL A 13 12.81 -7.53 19.14
C VAL A 13 13.32 -6.79 17.88
N TYR A 14 12.53 -6.70 16.81
CA TYR A 14 12.95 -5.98 15.60
C TYR A 14 12.69 -4.46 15.58
N LEU A 15 12.04 -3.87 16.60
CA LEU A 15 11.59 -2.47 16.52
C LEU A 15 12.01 -1.53 17.66
N GLU A 16 12.65 -2.01 18.73
CA GLU A 16 13.15 -1.12 19.79
C GLU A 16 14.64 -0.75 19.60
N GLN A 17 14.97 -0.11 18.48
CA GLN A 17 16.15 0.78 18.44
C GLN A 17 15.68 2.21 18.72
N ARG A 18 15.68 2.57 20.01
CA ARG A 18 15.54 3.96 20.48
C ARG A 18 16.80 4.74 20.11
N PHE A 19 16.85 5.30 18.91
CA PHE A 19 17.84 6.35 18.60
C PHE A 19 17.31 7.72 19.02
N PRO A 20 18.17 8.60 19.56
CA PRO A 20 17.80 9.96 19.89
C PRO A 20 17.30 10.68 18.62
N LYS A 21 16.08 11.23 18.70
CA LYS A 21 15.48 12.01 17.61
C LYS A 21 16.25 13.32 17.46
N LEU A 22 17.32 13.33 16.65
CA LEU A 22 17.87 14.59 16.14
C LEU A 22 16.73 15.40 15.49
N PRO A 23 16.58 16.70 15.79
CA PRO A 23 15.48 17.50 15.31
C PRO A 23 15.45 17.52 13.78
N ARG A 24 14.44 16.84 13.24
CA ARG A 24 14.27 16.46 11.81
C ARG A 24 14.18 17.64 10.82
N ARG A 25 14.36 18.89 11.27
CA ARG A 25 14.09 20.13 10.51
C ARG A 25 15.27 21.10 10.39
N LEU A 26 16.39 20.89 11.09
CA LEU A 26 17.51 21.86 11.09
C LEU A 26 18.20 22.05 9.71
N PRO A 27 18.48 21.00 8.90
CA PRO A 27 19.28 21.19 7.69
C PRO A 27 18.63 22.02 6.57
N PRO A 28 17.33 21.85 6.22
CA PRO A 28 16.72 22.62 5.13
C PRO A 28 16.52 24.09 5.49
N LEU A 29 16.29 24.41 6.77
CA LEU A 29 16.18 25.80 7.23
C LEU A 29 17.54 26.51 7.14
N LEU A 30 18.63 25.84 7.54
CA LEU A 30 19.98 26.37 7.43
C LEU A 30 20.39 26.61 5.96
N LEU A 31 20.09 25.66 5.06
CA LEU A 31 20.40 25.84 3.63
C LEU A 31 19.53 26.93 2.98
N ALA A 32 18.26 27.06 3.37
CA ALA A 32 17.38 28.14 2.89
C ALA A 32 17.83 29.51 3.42
N SER A 33 18.22 29.63 4.70
CA SER A 33 18.74 30.88 5.25
C SER A 33 20.09 31.28 4.63
N LEU A 34 20.94 30.30 4.29
CA LEU A 34 22.22 30.54 3.63
C LEU A 34 22.01 31.00 2.17
N GLY A 35 21.03 30.42 1.46
CA GLY A 35 20.59 30.88 0.15
C GLY A 35 20.00 32.29 0.16
N LEU A 36 19.19 32.63 1.18
CA LEU A 36 18.64 33.98 1.38
C LEU A 36 19.73 35.01 1.77
N GLY A 37 20.70 34.60 2.59
CA GLY A 37 21.85 35.44 2.94
C GLY A 37 22.72 35.79 1.73
N LEU A 38 22.96 34.82 0.83
CA LEU A 38 23.65 35.04 -0.44
C LEU A 38 22.86 35.95 -1.39
N LEU A 39 21.52 35.88 -1.38
CA LEU A 39 20.62 36.78 -2.12
C LEU A 39 20.67 38.22 -1.62
N ALA A 40 20.78 38.41 -0.30
CA ALA A 40 20.86 39.74 0.32
C ALA A 40 22.22 40.42 0.10
N TRP A 41 23.30 39.64 -0.12
CA TRP A 41 24.68 40.15 -0.16
C TRP A 41 25.16 40.60 -1.56
N GLY A 42 24.53 40.19 -2.68
CA GLY A 42 25.17 40.31 -4.00
C GLY A 42 24.38 41.05 -5.11
N ALA A 43 24.92 42.18 -5.58
CA ALA A 43 24.67 42.72 -6.92
C ALA A 43 25.78 42.23 -7.88
N GLY A 44 25.48 41.28 -8.78
CA GLY A 44 26.43 40.70 -9.74
C GLY A 44 26.12 39.24 -10.12
N PRO A 45 27.00 38.52 -10.84
CA PRO A 45 26.84 37.10 -11.22
C PRO A 45 26.67 36.14 -10.02
N VAL A 46 26.85 36.63 -8.79
CA VAL A 46 26.52 35.95 -7.53
C VAL A 46 24.99 35.76 -7.38
N ARG A 47 24.19 36.61 -8.00
CA ARG A 47 22.71 36.58 -7.99
C ARG A 47 22.12 35.42 -8.79
N SER A 48 22.93 34.56 -9.38
CA SER A 48 22.49 33.33 -10.03
C SER A 48 23.06 32.05 -9.38
N ALA A 49 23.98 32.20 -8.41
CA ALA A 49 24.52 31.11 -7.61
C ALA A 49 23.58 30.64 -6.48
N TRP A 50 22.50 31.37 -6.17
CA TRP A 50 21.50 30.95 -5.17
C TRP A 50 20.58 29.83 -5.69
N LEU A 51 20.34 29.76 -7.01
CA LEU A 51 19.50 28.73 -7.62
C LEU A 51 20.00 27.29 -7.34
N PRO A 52 21.29 26.95 -7.53
CA PRO A 52 21.80 25.63 -7.18
C PRO A 52 21.75 25.35 -5.67
N VAL A 53 21.91 26.39 -4.82
CA VAL A 53 21.81 26.25 -3.35
C VAL A 53 20.37 25.98 -2.92
N CYS A 54 19.38 26.69 -3.49
CA CYS A 54 17.96 26.44 -3.26
C CYS A 54 17.54 25.08 -3.82
N ALA A 55 18.07 24.65 -4.96
CA ALA A 55 17.84 23.33 -5.52
C ALA A 55 18.47 22.22 -4.66
N LEU A 56 19.65 22.43 -4.10
CA LEU A 56 20.27 21.54 -3.10
C LEU A 56 19.45 21.46 -1.81
N ALA A 57 18.97 22.61 -1.31
CA ALA A 57 18.10 22.69 -0.14
C ALA A 57 16.77 21.95 -0.36
N ALA A 58 16.13 22.19 -1.51
CA ALA A 58 14.89 21.53 -1.91
C ALA A 58 15.10 20.02 -2.11
N SER A 59 16.26 19.61 -2.63
CA SER A 59 16.59 18.20 -2.85
C SER A 59 17.16 17.48 -1.63
N TRP A 60 17.36 18.17 -0.51
CA TRP A 60 17.90 17.59 0.73
C TRP A 60 17.16 16.31 1.17
N ARG A 61 15.82 16.28 1.01
CA ARG A 61 15.02 15.08 1.32
C ARG A 61 15.41 13.86 0.48
N VAL A 62 15.90 14.08 -0.74
CA VAL A 62 16.37 13.03 -1.64
C VAL A 62 17.76 12.54 -1.21
N TRP A 63 18.60 13.41 -0.65
CA TRP A 63 19.97 13.09 -0.20
C TRP A 63 20.03 12.39 1.16
N ARG A 64 18.96 12.43 1.95
CA ARG A 64 18.88 11.75 3.25
C ARG A 64 19.14 10.24 3.14
N ALA A 65 19.83 9.68 4.12
CA ALA A 65 19.97 8.23 4.28
C ALA A 65 18.58 7.57 4.48
N PRO A 66 18.39 6.30 4.06
CA PRO A 66 17.14 5.59 4.30
C PRO A 66 16.85 5.46 5.79
N GLU A 67 15.58 5.29 6.15
CA GLU A 67 15.24 4.99 7.54
C GLU A 67 15.83 3.62 7.88
N GLU A 68 16.71 3.58 8.88
CA GLU A 68 17.44 2.37 9.30
C GLU A 68 16.49 1.26 9.78
N SER A 69 15.24 1.61 10.13
CA SER A 69 14.18 0.70 10.56
C SER A 69 13.43 0.01 9.41
N LEU A 70 13.76 0.28 8.14
CA LEU A 70 13.11 -0.39 7.01
C LEU A 70 13.68 -1.80 6.82
N PRO A 71 12.84 -2.81 6.53
CA PRO A 71 13.31 -4.09 6.05
C PRO A 71 14.26 -3.91 4.86
N ARG A 72 15.35 -4.69 4.82
CA ARG A 72 16.42 -4.56 3.80
C ARG A 72 15.90 -4.50 2.36
N LEU A 73 14.80 -5.19 2.06
CA LEU A 73 14.21 -5.20 0.72
C LEU A 73 13.52 -3.87 0.37
N MET A 74 12.81 -3.25 1.32
CA MET A 74 12.21 -1.93 1.12
C MET A 74 13.27 -0.83 1.03
N PHE A 75 14.40 -1.01 1.73
CA PHE A 75 15.56 -0.13 1.61
C PHE A 75 16.05 -0.03 0.17
N TRP A 76 16.16 -1.15 -0.56
CA TRP A 76 16.60 -1.14 -1.97
C TRP A 76 15.63 -0.39 -2.89
N ARG A 77 14.32 -0.63 -2.76
CA ARG A 77 13.31 0.09 -3.56
C ARG A 77 13.32 1.59 -3.28
N SER A 78 13.43 1.97 -2.00
CA SER A 78 13.52 3.36 -1.56
C SER A 78 14.81 4.02 -2.08
N ARG A 79 15.93 3.31 -1.99
CA ARG A 79 17.23 3.76 -2.51
C ARG A 79 17.17 4.00 -4.02
N GLN A 80 16.61 3.08 -4.79
CA GLN A 80 16.43 3.23 -6.24
C GLN A 80 15.66 4.52 -6.58
N ARG A 81 14.48 4.72 -6.00
CA ARG A 81 13.68 5.96 -6.20
C ARG A 81 14.45 7.23 -5.89
N ARG A 82 15.20 7.21 -4.79
CA ARG A 82 16.03 8.36 -4.40
C ARG A 82 17.17 8.58 -5.39
N VAL A 83 17.82 7.55 -5.90
CA VAL A 83 18.87 7.69 -6.92
C VAL A 83 18.27 8.32 -8.18
N PHE A 84 17.15 7.83 -8.69
CA PHE A 84 16.47 8.43 -9.85
C PHE A 84 16.08 9.89 -9.60
N ALA A 85 15.55 10.21 -8.42
CA ALA A 85 15.24 11.58 -8.05
C ALA A 85 16.49 12.46 -7.88
N ARG A 86 17.61 11.93 -7.38
CA ARG A 86 18.90 12.67 -7.29
C ARG A 86 19.42 12.99 -8.67
N ILE A 87 19.37 12.03 -9.60
CA ILE A 87 19.79 12.23 -10.99
C ILE A 87 18.92 13.30 -11.65
N ALA A 88 17.59 13.20 -11.53
CA ALA A 88 16.64 14.19 -12.06
C ALA A 88 16.93 15.62 -11.55
N VAL A 89 17.11 15.77 -10.23
CA VAL A 89 17.48 17.06 -9.63
C VAL A 89 18.85 17.53 -10.10
N ALA A 90 19.85 16.65 -10.14
CA ALA A 90 21.20 17.02 -10.57
C ALA A 90 21.20 17.53 -12.02
N MET A 91 20.39 16.94 -12.90
CA MET A 91 20.18 17.42 -14.27
C MET A 91 19.56 18.83 -14.30
N LEU A 92 18.57 19.10 -13.45
CA LEU A 92 17.99 20.45 -13.32
C LEU A 92 19.00 21.48 -12.78
N ILE A 93 19.80 21.09 -11.80
CA ILE A 93 20.88 21.95 -11.26
C ILE A 93 21.90 22.24 -12.36
N ALA A 94 22.35 21.22 -13.09
CA ALA A 94 23.28 21.36 -14.20
C ALA A 94 22.70 22.26 -15.31
N ALA A 95 21.42 22.11 -15.65
CA ALA A 95 20.73 22.98 -16.59
C ALA A 95 20.79 24.45 -16.14
N GLY A 96 20.50 24.71 -14.85
CA GLY A 96 20.62 26.04 -14.25
C GLY A 96 22.03 26.59 -14.37
N VAL A 97 23.06 25.80 -14.04
CA VAL A 97 24.48 26.20 -14.15
C VAL A 97 24.84 26.54 -15.60
N CYS A 98 24.40 25.78 -16.60
CA CYS A 98 24.61 26.09 -18.02
C CYS A 98 24.01 27.45 -18.43
N VAL A 99 22.83 27.80 -17.92
CA VAL A 99 22.22 29.13 -18.15
C VAL A 99 23.09 30.22 -17.54
N VAL A 100 23.59 30.02 -16.31
CA VAL A 100 24.43 31.00 -15.60
C VAL A 100 25.76 31.21 -16.29
N LEU A 101 26.41 30.14 -16.72
CA LEU A 101 27.72 30.17 -17.39
C LEU A 101 27.64 30.60 -18.85
N ARG A 102 26.43 30.88 -19.37
CA ARG A 102 26.19 31.30 -20.77
C ARG A 102 26.79 30.33 -21.79
N THR A 103 26.81 29.04 -21.50
CA THR A 103 27.33 28.00 -22.41
C THR A 103 26.40 27.71 -23.60
N GLY A 104 25.51 28.64 -23.95
CA GLY A 104 24.44 28.50 -24.93
C GLY A 104 23.15 27.90 -24.36
N PRO A 105 21.97 28.22 -24.94
CA PRO A 105 20.67 27.75 -24.44
C PRO A 105 20.42 26.26 -24.72
N ALA A 106 21.04 25.70 -25.77
CA ALA A 106 20.83 24.33 -26.20
C ALA A 106 21.10 23.28 -25.09
N PRO A 107 22.28 23.21 -24.44
CA PRO A 107 22.54 22.20 -23.41
C PRO A 107 21.64 22.37 -22.17
N ALA A 108 21.32 23.61 -21.78
CA ALA A 108 20.43 23.88 -20.67
C ALA A 108 19.00 23.38 -20.93
N VAL A 109 18.47 23.64 -22.14
CA VAL A 109 17.14 23.17 -22.56
C VAL A 109 17.10 21.64 -22.59
N TRP A 110 18.11 20.98 -23.15
CA TRP A 110 18.18 19.52 -23.19
C TRP A 110 18.23 18.89 -21.79
N LEU A 111 19.07 19.42 -20.89
CA LEU A 111 19.18 18.91 -19.51
C LEU A 111 17.87 19.10 -18.73
N ALA A 112 17.22 20.25 -18.89
CA ALA A 112 15.92 20.51 -18.29
C ALA A 112 14.83 19.57 -18.85
N ALA A 113 14.78 19.40 -20.18
CA ALA A 113 13.82 18.55 -20.87
C ALA A 113 13.99 17.06 -20.51
N LEU A 114 15.24 16.60 -20.32
CA LEU A 114 15.54 15.22 -19.96
C LEU A 114 15.47 14.94 -18.46
N SER A 115 15.43 15.95 -17.60
CA SER A 115 15.35 15.79 -16.14
C SER A 115 14.21 14.89 -15.63
N PRO A 116 13.02 14.77 -16.27
CA PRO A 116 11.97 13.85 -15.82
C PRO A 116 12.25 12.39 -16.20
N VAL A 117 13.10 12.15 -17.21
CA VAL A 117 13.36 10.81 -17.79
C VAL A 117 13.77 9.79 -16.72
N PRO A 118 14.71 10.08 -15.79
CA PRO A 118 15.03 9.17 -14.69
C PRO A 118 13.78 8.73 -13.89
N LEU A 119 12.87 9.65 -13.57
CA LEU A 119 11.65 9.34 -12.82
C LEU A 119 10.67 8.50 -13.64
N LEU A 120 10.56 8.78 -14.95
CA LEU A 120 9.74 8.02 -15.88
C LEU A 120 10.29 6.60 -16.15
N LEU A 121 11.60 6.42 -16.00
CA LEU A 121 12.26 5.11 -16.11
C LEU A 121 12.12 4.25 -14.84
N ASP A 122 11.79 4.82 -13.68
CA ASP A 122 11.65 4.05 -12.43
C ASP A 122 10.55 2.96 -12.51
N PRO A 123 9.32 3.22 -13.03
CA PRO A 123 8.30 2.18 -13.20
C PRO A 123 8.69 1.03 -14.15
N PRO A 124 9.19 1.25 -15.38
CA PRO A 124 9.58 0.15 -16.27
C PRO A 124 10.80 -0.61 -15.73
N LEU A 125 11.77 0.09 -15.14
CA LEU A 125 12.89 -0.58 -14.47
C LEU A 125 12.40 -1.43 -13.31
N TRP A 126 11.48 -0.93 -12.48
CA TRP A 126 10.86 -1.75 -11.43
C TRP A 126 10.13 -2.97 -12.00
N ARG A 127 9.48 -2.84 -13.16
CA ARG A 127 8.85 -3.98 -13.85
C ARG A 127 9.86 -4.98 -14.40
N ALA A 128 11.05 -4.54 -14.78
CA ALA A 128 12.14 -5.40 -15.25
C ALA A 128 12.82 -6.22 -14.13
N TRP A 129 12.59 -5.88 -12.85
CA TRP A 129 13.10 -6.70 -11.74
C TRP A 129 12.38 -8.05 -11.69
N THR A 130 13.09 -9.06 -11.15
CA THR A 130 12.57 -10.42 -11.04
C THR A 130 11.29 -10.46 -10.20
N TRP A 131 10.37 -11.35 -10.57
CA TRP A 131 9.09 -11.51 -9.87
C TRP A 131 9.26 -11.78 -8.35
N PRO A 132 10.17 -12.66 -7.89
CA PRO A 132 10.37 -12.93 -6.46
C PRO A 132 10.81 -11.69 -5.66
N PHE A 133 11.65 -10.83 -6.24
CA PHE A 133 12.05 -9.61 -5.55
C PHE A 133 10.89 -8.63 -5.39
N ARG A 134 10.09 -8.47 -6.45
CA ARG A 134 8.93 -7.58 -6.42
C ARG A 134 7.89 -8.07 -5.41
N ASP A 135 7.67 -9.38 -5.36
CA ASP A 135 6.79 -10.01 -4.39
C ASP A 135 7.27 -9.77 -2.96
N ALA A 136 8.53 -10.08 -2.65
CA ALA A 136 9.11 -9.88 -1.33
C ALA A 136 9.07 -8.41 -0.86
N VAL A 137 9.23 -7.44 -1.77
CA VAL A 137 9.05 -6.01 -1.44
C VAL A 137 7.60 -5.66 -1.14
N ARG A 138 6.63 -6.24 -1.85
CA ARG A 138 5.20 -6.02 -1.57
C ARG A 138 4.80 -6.63 -0.23
N SER A 139 5.24 -7.86 0.04
CA SER A 139 5.01 -8.55 1.31
C SER A 139 5.62 -7.80 2.48
N ALA A 140 6.85 -7.30 2.33
CA ALA A 140 7.48 -6.45 3.33
C ALA A 140 6.70 -5.14 3.57
N ARG A 141 6.18 -4.51 2.51
CA ARG A 141 5.35 -3.30 2.63
C ARG A 141 4.04 -3.59 3.35
N ALA A 142 3.36 -4.67 3.00
CA ALA A 142 2.10 -5.07 3.63
C ALA A 142 2.32 -5.34 5.13
N LEU A 143 3.38 -6.08 5.47
CA LEU A 143 3.75 -6.36 6.86
C LEU A 143 4.06 -5.08 7.63
N MET A 144 4.86 -4.17 7.06
CA MET A 144 5.17 -2.89 7.68
C MET A 144 3.92 -2.06 7.98
N LEU A 145 2.98 -2.01 7.03
CA LEU A 145 1.72 -1.32 7.21
C LEU A 145 0.91 -1.96 8.35
N LEU A 146 0.78 -3.29 8.36
CA LEU A 146 0.10 -4.03 9.45
C LEU A 146 0.70 -3.78 10.83
N GLN A 147 2.00 -3.50 10.91
CA GLN A 147 2.72 -3.20 12.14
C GLN A 147 2.68 -1.72 12.55
N GLU A 148 1.97 -0.86 11.82
CA GLU A 148 1.85 0.55 12.20
C GLU A 148 1.30 0.70 13.62
N PRO A 149 1.92 1.53 14.47
CA PRO A 149 1.44 1.76 15.82
C PRO A 149 0.03 2.31 15.76
N ASN A 150 -0.79 1.89 16.70
CA ASN A 150 -2.17 2.33 16.84
C ASN A 150 -3.15 1.90 15.73
N ARG A 151 -2.73 1.02 14.82
CA ARG A 151 -3.58 0.53 13.73
C ARG A 151 -4.91 -0.07 14.21
N PHE A 152 -4.89 -0.81 15.31
CA PHE A 152 -6.06 -1.49 15.85
C PHE A 152 -6.65 -0.82 17.10
N LEU A 153 -6.32 0.45 17.41
CA LEU A 153 -6.80 1.10 18.65
C LEU A 153 -8.33 1.18 18.74
N THR A 154 -9.00 1.41 17.61
CA THR A 154 -10.46 1.56 17.53
C THR A 154 -11.17 0.27 17.14
N THR A 155 -10.40 -0.80 16.92
CA THR A 155 -10.93 -2.10 16.52
C THR A 155 -11.40 -2.86 17.77
N HIS A 156 -12.56 -3.51 17.68
CA HIS A 156 -13.08 -4.30 18.79
C HIS A 156 -12.09 -5.44 19.16
N PRO A 157 -11.85 -5.76 20.43
CA PRO A 157 -10.83 -6.75 20.84
C PRO A 157 -10.97 -8.12 20.17
N SER A 158 -12.19 -8.62 19.99
CA SER A 158 -12.46 -9.90 19.29
C SER A 158 -12.23 -9.84 17.77
N ARG A 159 -12.00 -8.65 17.22
CA ARG A 159 -11.74 -8.39 15.81
C ARG A 159 -10.25 -8.17 15.54
N VAL A 160 -9.42 -8.03 16.57
CA VAL A 160 -7.99 -7.83 16.39
C VAL A 160 -7.40 -9.14 15.87
N PRO A 161 -6.79 -9.16 14.67
CA PRO A 161 -6.20 -10.37 14.13
C PRO A 161 -5.05 -10.85 15.01
N GLU A 162 -4.82 -12.16 15.03
CA GLU A 162 -3.61 -12.70 15.62
C GLU A 162 -2.37 -12.19 14.87
N TRP A 163 -1.27 -12.01 15.60
CA TRP A 163 -0.02 -11.58 14.98
C TRP A 163 0.55 -12.72 14.13
N GLY A 164 0.38 -12.60 12.82
CA GLY A 164 0.99 -13.49 11.85
C GLY A 164 0.82 -12.94 10.44
N PHE A 165 1.77 -13.28 9.57
CA PHE A 165 1.75 -12.93 8.17
C PHE A 165 2.35 -14.07 7.37
N ASP A 166 1.53 -14.66 6.51
CA ASP A 166 1.95 -15.73 5.61
C ASP A 166 2.37 -15.10 4.29
N THR A 167 3.66 -15.17 3.94
CA THR A 167 4.19 -14.59 2.71
C THR A 167 3.86 -15.40 1.47
N GLU A 168 3.46 -16.66 1.62
CA GLU A 168 3.19 -17.58 0.50
C GLU A 168 1.73 -17.54 0.05
N GLN A 169 0.84 -16.90 0.82
CA GLN A 169 -0.58 -16.79 0.47
C GLN A 169 -0.90 -15.53 -0.34
N GLY A 170 -1.66 -15.70 -1.42
CA GLY A 170 -2.19 -14.59 -2.22
C GLY A 170 -1.12 -13.83 -3.02
N TYR A 171 -1.39 -12.54 -3.30
CA TYR A 171 -0.57 -11.75 -4.23
C TYR A 171 0.70 -11.15 -3.62
N CYS A 172 0.69 -10.87 -2.31
CA CYS A 172 1.82 -10.27 -1.60
C CYS A 172 1.89 -10.74 -0.15
N GLY A 173 1.51 -12.00 0.09
CA GLY A 173 1.25 -12.50 1.43
C GLY A 173 -0.10 -12.03 2.01
N ARG A 174 -0.48 -12.60 3.15
CA ARG A 174 -1.71 -12.28 3.86
C ARG A 174 -1.53 -12.28 5.38
N PRO A 175 -2.19 -11.38 6.11
CA PRO A 175 -2.28 -11.51 7.57
C PRO A 175 -3.07 -12.76 7.96
N VAL A 176 -2.98 -13.15 9.23
CA VAL A 176 -3.88 -14.17 9.78
C VAL A 176 -5.32 -13.60 9.80
N PRO A 177 -6.31 -14.29 9.21
CA PRO A 177 -7.70 -13.84 9.25
C PRO A 177 -8.27 -13.91 10.66
N VAL A 178 -9.20 -13.00 10.97
CA VAL A 178 -9.94 -12.96 12.25
C VAL A 178 -10.87 -14.17 12.38
N ALA A 179 -11.49 -14.55 11.26
CA ALA A 179 -12.28 -15.76 11.16
C ALA A 179 -11.94 -16.48 9.86
N ARG A 180 -11.82 -17.80 9.95
CA ARG A 180 -11.59 -18.68 8.80
C ARG A 180 -12.54 -19.85 8.89
N ASN A 181 -13.31 -20.06 7.84
CA ASN A 181 -14.04 -21.30 7.67
C ASN A 181 -13.32 -22.12 6.60
N SER A 182 -12.74 -23.25 7.03
CA SER A 182 -12.30 -24.29 6.10
C SER A 182 -13.54 -24.84 5.41
N ALA A 183 -13.50 -24.97 4.08
CA ALA A 183 -14.65 -25.41 3.28
C ALA A 183 -15.16 -26.78 3.78
N PRO A 184 -16.34 -26.87 4.42
CA PRO A 184 -16.99 -28.14 4.64
C PRO A 184 -17.78 -28.52 3.38
N TYR A 185 -18.02 -29.82 3.23
CA TYR A 185 -18.80 -30.51 2.22
C TYR A 185 -19.82 -29.67 1.40
N GLN A 186 -19.69 -29.77 0.08
CA GLN A 186 -20.53 -29.11 -0.93
C GLN A 186 -22.02 -29.48 -0.76
N ARG A 187 -22.87 -28.50 -0.43
CA ARG A 187 -24.32 -28.69 -0.43
C ARG A 187 -24.83 -28.35 -1.82
N LYS A 188 -25.37 -29.32 -2.57
CA LYS A 188 -25.90 -29.15 -3.94
C LYS A 188 -27.15 -28.24 -4.06
N ARG A 189 -27.38 -27.30 -3.14
CA ARG A 189 -28.56 -26.41 -3.13
C ARG A 189 -28.15 -24.96 -3.30
N HIS A 190 -28.87 -24.25 -4.17
CA HIS A 190 -28.75 -22.80 -4.36
C HIS A 190 -28.79 -22.08 -3.01
N HIS A 191 -27.90 -21.10 -2.83
CA HIS A 191 -27.85 -20.28 -1.63
C HIS A 191 -27.75 -18.81 -1.99
N SER A 192 -28.52 -17.98 -1.28
CA SER A 192 -28.58 -16.53 -1.50
C SER A 192 -28.51 -15.84 -0.16
N CYS A 193 -27.66 -14.82 -0.07
CA CYS A 193 -27.62 -13.93 1.07
C CYS A 193 -27.90 -12.50 0.60
N ARG A 194 -28.69 -11.76 1.39
CA ARG A 194 -29.14 -10.40 1.08
C ARG A 194 -28.95 -9.51 2.30
N GLY A 195 -28.58 -8.25 2.08
CA GLY A 195 -28.49 -7.23 3.13
C GLY A 195 -28.78 -5.82 2.59
N PRO A 196 -29.28 -4.91 3.45
CA PRO A 196 -29.62 -3.53 3.07
C PRO A 196 -28.37 -2.63 2.99
N ALA A 197 -27.95 -2.22 1.80
CA ALA A 197 -26.85 -1.27 1.61
C ALA A 197 -27.14 0.12 2.21
N ARG A 198 -26.10 0.94 2.39
CA ARG A 198 -26.22 2.30 2.97
C ARG A 198 -27.18 3.23 2.22
N ASN A 199 -27.36 3.03 0.91
CA ASN A 199 -28.28 3.82 0.08
C ASN A 199 -29.74 3.33 0.18
N GLY A 200 -30.03 2.33 1.00
CA GLY A 200 -31.37 1.73 1.14
C GLY A 200 -31.66 0.63 0.10
N GLU A 201 -30.82 0.47 -0.92
CA GLU A 201 -30.94 -0.64 -1.87
C GLU A 201 -30.47 -1.94 -1.23
N PHE A 202 -30.91 -3.06 -1.78
CA PHE A 202 -30.45 -4.36 -1.31
C PHE A 202 -29.28 -4.85 -2.15
N ARG A 203 -28.24 -5.33 -1.49
CA ARG A 203 -27.17 -6.09 -2.12
C ARG A 203 -27.39 -7.57 -1.81
N SER A 204 -27.25 -8.42 -2.82
CA SER A 204 -27.28 -9.86 -2.62
C SER A 204 -26.12 -10.55 -3.29
N VAL A 205 -25.62 -11.60 -2.65
CA VAL A 205 -24.67 -12.53 -3.24
C VAL A 205 -25.37 -13.88 -3.32
N THR A 206 -25.41 -14.45 -4.52
CA THR A 206 -26.07 -15.73 -4.77
C THR A 206 -25.11 -16.72 -5.39
N TRP A 207 -25.30 -18.00 -5.06
CA TRP A 207 -24.61 -19.12 -5.67
C TRP A 207 -25.65 -20.10 -6.21
N ASP A 208 -25.57 -20.38 -7.50
CA ASP A 208 -26.54 -21.22 -8.23
C ASP A 208 -26.03 -22.60 -8.59
N GLY A 209 -24.89 -23.00 -8.03
CA GLY A 209 -24.22 -24.26 -8.33
C GLY A 209 -23.16 -24.13 -9.44
N ARG A 210 -23.18 -23.07 -10.25
CA ARG A 210 -22.22 -22.85 -11.35
C ARG A 210 -21.44 -21.55 -11.22
N ALA A 211 -22.06 -20.51 -10.68
CA ALA A 211 -21.46 -19.19 -10.57
C ALA A 211 -21.84 -18.50 -9.27
N ILE A 212 -21.00 -17.57 -8.86
CA ILE A 212 -21.33 -16.57 -7.84
C ILE A 212 -21.82 -15.33 -8.56
N ALA A 213 -23.03 -14.89 -8.25
CA ALA A 213 -23.57 -13.64 -8.75
C ALA A 213 -23.64 -12.62 -7.61
N ILE A 214 -23.20 -11.40 -7.89
CA ILE A 214 -23.30 -10.24 -7.02
C ILE A 214 -24.32 -9.31 -7.66
N SER A 215 -25.38 -9.02 -6.93
CA SER A 215 -26.44 -8.10 -7.35
C SER A 215 -26.44 -6.86 -6.50
N GLU A 216 -26.70 -5.72 -7.15
CA GLU A 216 -26.90 -4.43 -6.52
C GLU A 216 -28.28 -3.92 -6.96
N GLY A 217 -29.23 -3.90 -6.03
CA GLY A 217 -30.63 -3.64 -6.37
C GLY A 217 -31.22 -4.75 -7.24
N SER A 218 -31.73 -4.37 -8.41
CA SER A 218 -32.39 -5.28 -9.36
C SER A 218 -31.45 -5.86 -10.43
N TRP A 219 -30.23 -5.32 -10.57
CA TRP A 219 -29.28 -5.79 -11.59
C TRP A 219 -28.20 -6.71 -11.01
N VAL A 220 -27.64 -7.55 -11.87
CA VAL A 220 -26.47 -8.38 -11.56
C VAL A 220 -25.21 -7.61 -11.95
N ALA A 221 -24.48 -7.12 -10.95
CA ALA A 221 -23.26 -6.34 -11.14
C ALA A 221 -22.09 -7.21 -11.63
N ALA A 222 -22.00 -8.45 -11.11
CA ALA A 222 -20.98 -9.41 -11.53
C ALA A 222 -21.51 -10.84 -11.46
N ARG A 223 -21.06 -11.68 -12.39
CA ARG A 223 -21.34 -13.12 -12.39
C ARG A 223 -20.06 -13.86 -12.73
N ILE A 224 -19.52 -14.59 -11.75
CA ILE A 224 -18.20 -15.21 -11.82
C ILE A 224 -18.37 -16.73 -11.75
N PRO A 225 -17.88 -17.49 -12.76
CA PRO A 225 -17.91 -18.95 -12.73
C PRO A 225 -17.15 -19.51 -11.53
N ILE A 226 -17.71 -20.52 -10.86
CA ILE A 226 -17.20 -21.03 -9.58
C ILE A 226 -15.79 -21.58 -9.70
N GLU A 227 -15.42 -22.12 -10.86
CA GLU A 227 -14.10 -22.65 -11.18
C GLU A 227 -12.99 -21.58 -11.20
N GLN A 228 -13.37 -20.30 -11.36
CA GLN A 228 -12.46 -19.16 -11.28
C GLN A 228 -12.29 -18.66 -9.84
N VAL A 229 -13.26 -18.95 -8.97
CA VAL A 229 -13.27 -18.50 -7.58
C VAL A 229 -12.45 -19.45 -6.72
N ALA A 230 -11.39 -18.93 -6.10
CA ALA A 230 -10.60 -19.69 -5.14
C ALA A 230 -11.08 -19.48 -3.70
N GLU A 231 -11.61 -18.30 -3.40
CA GLU A 231 -11.97 -17.92 -2.02
C GLU A 231 -12.91 -16.72 -1.99
N LEU A 232 -13.76 -16.70 -0.96
CA LEU A 232 -14.57 -15.56 -0.58
C LEU A 232 -13.97 -14.84 0.62
N VAL A 233 -13.80 -13.52 0.50
CA VAL A 233 -13.13 -12.73 1.52
C VAL A 233 -13.97 -11.54 1.96
N THR A 234 -14.05 -11.28 3.26
CA THR A 234 -14.50 -9.98 3.77
C THR A 234 -13.33 -9.18 4.32
N VAL A 235 -13.31 -7.88 4.06
CA VAL A 235 -12.25 -6.98 4.52
C VAL A 235 -12.87 -5.77 5.18
N SER A 236 -12.46 -5.47 6.40
CA SER A 236 -12.83 -4.25 7.11
C SER A 236 -11.58 -3.41 7.40
N GLU A 237 -11.56 -2.17 6.91
CA GLU A 237 -10.43 -1.24 7.01
C GLU A 237 -10.93 0.21 7.23
N TYR A 238 -10.28 0.96 8.12
CA TYR A 238 -10.55 2.40 8.29
C TYR A 238 -9.53 3.23 7.52
N VAL A 239 -9.90 3.71 6.33
CA VAL A 239 -9.03 4.52 5.47
C VAL A 239 -9.43 6.00 5.57
N ARG A 240 -8.50 6.86 5.98
CA ARG A 240 -8.71 8.32 6.06
C ARG A 240 -9.98 8.73 6.83
N GLY A 241 -10.34 7.98 7.87
CA GLY A 241 -11.51 8.26 8.72
C GLY A 241 -12.80 7.60 8.27
N TRP A 242 -12.81 6.90 7.14
CA TRP A 242 -13.97 6.18 6.62
C TRP A 242 -13.81 4.68 6.79
N LEU A 243 -14.84 4.00 7.31
CA LEU A 243 -14.91 2.55 7.32
C LEU A 243 -15.21 2.03 5.92
N ARG A 244 -14.26 1.27 5.37
CA ARG A 244 -14.36 0.45 4.18
C ARG A 244 -14.61 -0.99 4.63
N ASP A 245 -15.83 -1.47 4.45
CA ASP A 245 -16.19 -2.88 4.65
C ASP A 245 -16.52 -3.44 3.27
N GLU A 246 -15.75 -4.41 2.78
CA GLU A 246 -15.85 -4.97 1.43
C GLU A 246 -16.00 -6.48 1.47
N PHE A 247 -16.72 -6.99 0.47
CA PHE A 247 -16.76 -8.39 0.10
C PHE A 247 -16.00 -8.56 -1.21
N LEU A 248 -15.05 -9.48 -1.23
CA LEU A 248 -14.17 -9.76 -2.36
C LEU A 248 -14.35 -11.21 -2.80
N VAL A 249 -14.38 -11.41 -4.11
CA VAL A 249 -14.28 -12.73 -4.75
C VAL A 249 -12.88 -12.84 -5.33
N LEU A 250 -12.09 -13.80 -4.87
CA LEU A 250 -10.68 -13.92 -5.22
C LEU A 250 -10.39 -15.09 -6.17
N ASP A 251 -9.42 -14.91 -7.07
CA ASP A 251 -8.85 -15.97 -7.90
C ASP A 251 -7.77 -16.78 -7.14
N ARG A 252 -7.21 -17.83 -7.78
CA ARG A 252 -6.15 -18.67 -7.19
C ARG A 252 -4.86 -17.92 -6.88
N ALA A 253 -4.61 -16.79 -7.53
CA ALA A 253 -3.47 -15.93 -7.27
C ALA A 253 -3.75 -14.88 -6.17
N GLY A 254 -4.96 -14.89 -5.59
CA GLY A 254 -5.40 -13.93 -4.58
C GLY A 254 -5.76 -12.55 -5.13
N ARG A 255 -6.02 -12.42 -6.43
CA ARG A 255 -6.48 -11.19 -7.09
C ARG A 255 -8.00 -11.09 -7.08
N ARG A 256 -8.53 -9.87 -7.07
CA ARG A 256 -9.98 -9.58 -7.05
C ARG A 256 -10.60 -9.80 -8.42
N LEU A 257 -11.54 -10.76 -8.50
CA LEU A 257 -12.43 -10.97 -9.64
C LEU A 257 -13.65 -10.05 -9.57
N ALA A 258 -14.18 -9.85 -8.36
CA ALA A 258 -15.18 -8.82 -8.10
C ALA A 258 -15.05 -8.27 -6.69
N THR A 259 -15.61 -7.08 -6.51
CA THR A 259 -15.72 -6.39 -5.23
C THR A 259 -17.16 -5.90 -5.07
N SER A 260 -17.68 -5.98 -3.85
CA SER A 260 -18.92 -5.32 -3.48
C SER A 260 -18.71 -4.67 -2.13
N GLU A 261 -19.10 -3.40 -2.02
CA GLU A 261 -19.13 -2.75 -0.73
C GLU A 261 -20.11 -3.48 0.20
N ARG A 262 -19.63 -3.87 1.37
CA ARG A 262 -20.40 -4.60 2.38
C ARG A 262 -21.07 -3.67 3.40
N ALA A 263 -20.81 -2.37 3.40
CA ALA A 263 -21.49 -1.45 4.31
C ALA A 263 -23.03 -1.54 4.14
N GLY A 264 -23.68 -2.23 5.08
CA GLY A 264 -25.11 -2.60 5.01
C GLY A 264 -25.44 -3.91 4.25
N GLY A 265 -24.51 -4.46 3.49
CA GLY A 265 -24.67 -5.72 2.76
C GLY A 265 -24.81 -6.98 3.66
N PRO A 266 -24.82 -8.18 3.05
CA PRO A 266 -25.00 -9.44 3.77
C PRO A 266 -24.01 -9.62 4.93
N SER A 267 -24.50 -10.20 6.02
CA SER A 267 -23.71 -10.43 7.24
C SER A 267 -22.53 -11.37 6.94
N ARG A 268 -21.43 -11.25 7.71
CA ARG A 268 -20.27 -12.16 7.59
C ARG A 268 -20.69 -13.61 7.74
N ARG A 269 -21.63 -13.88 8.64
CA ARG A 269 -22.18 -15.22 8.87
C ARG A 269 -22.87 -15.75 7.62
N HIS A 270 -23.73 -14.97 6.97
CA HIS A 270 -24.39 -15.40 5.74
C HIS A 270 -23.41 -15.60 4.58
N LEU A 271 -22.36 -14.76 4.48
CA LEU A 271 -21.31 -14.95 3.48
C LEU A 271 -20.49 -16.21 3.74
N ALA A 272 -20.20 -16.52 5.01
CA ALA A 272 -19.51 -17.74 5.39
C ALA A 272 -20.37 -19.00 5.14
N GLU A 273 -21.69 -18.91 5.38
CA GLU A 273 -22.66 -19.95 5.03
C GLU A 273 -22.77 -20.15 3.51
N LEU A 274 -22.73 -19.06 2.72
CA LEU A 274 -22.68 -19.12 1.26
C LEU A 274 -21.39 -19.74 0.73
N ALA A 275 -20.23 -19.35 1.27
CA ALA A 275 -18.95 -19.94 0.91
C ALA A 275 -18.94 -21.45 1.20
N SER A 276 -19.41 -21.82 2.39
CA SER A 276 -19.56 -23.22 2.80
C SER A 276 -20.48 -24.00 1.87
N ALA A 277 -21.64 -23.44 1.51
CA ALA A 277 -22.56 -24.06 0.55
C ALA A 277 -21.88 -24.30 -0.82
N ALA A 278 -21.14 -23.29 -1.30
CA ALA A 278 -20.40 -23.33 -2.56
C ALA A 278 -19.16 -24.24 -2.54
N GLY A 279 -18.77 -24.79 -1.38
CA GLY A 279 -17.52 -25.55 -1.22
C GLY A 279 -16.27 -24.66 -1.34
N LEU A 280 -16.39 -23.37 -1.04
CA LEU A 280 -15.31 -22.40 -1.09
C LEU A 280 -14.77 -22.06 0.31
N PRO A 281 -13.46 -21.80 0.45
CA PRO A 281 -12.92 -21.19 1.65
C PRO A 281 -13.51 -19.80 1.88
N PHE A 282 -13.64 -19.44 3.16
CA PHE A 282 -14.01 -18.09 3.60
C PHE A 282 -12.99 -17.55 4.59
N ALA A 283 -12.54 -16.31 4.36
CA ALA A 283 -11.66 -15.59 5.26
C ALA A 283 -12.19 -14.17 5.54
N ASP A 284 -12.07 -13.73 6.79
CA ASP A 284 -12.47 -12.40 7.22
C ASP A 284 -11.29 -11.66 7.81
N TYR A 285 -10.97 -10.51 7.22
CA TYR A 285 -9.83 -9.69 7.58
C TYR A 285 -10.27 -8.38 8.21
N GLU A 286 -9.65 -8.07 9.34
CA GLU A 286 -9.69 -6.75 9.96
C GLU A 286 -8.31 -6.12 9.79
N LEU A 287 -8.21 -5.06 8.98
CA LEU A 287 -6.93 -4.42 8.63
C LEU A 287 -6.64 -3.17 9.47
N GLY A 288 -7.58 -2.78 10.33
CA GLY A 288 -7.48 -1.62 11.22
C GLY A 288 -7.48 -0.30 10.46
N ARG A 289 -6.90 0.73 11.08
CA ARG A 289 -6.81 2.08 10.53
C ARG A 289 -5.52 2.28 9.74
N SER A 290 -5.63 2.87 8.55
CA SER A 290 -4.51 3.17 7.67
C SER A 290 -4.70 4.49 6.91
N LYS A 291 -3.59 5.10 6.47
CA LYS A 291 -3.60 6.27 5.58
C LYS A 291 -3.77 5.87 4.11
N GLU A 292 -3.31 4.67 3.77
CA GLU A 292 -3.36 4.05 2.45
C GLU A 292 -4.17 2.76 2.55
N SER A 293 -4.95 2.39 1.53
CA SER A 293 -5.72 1.15 1.61
C SER A 293 -4.81 -0.07 1.53
N LEU A 294 -4.68 -0.79 2.62
CA LEU A 294 -3.98 -2.07 2.67
C LEU A 294 -4.75 -3.14 1.90
N ALA A 295 -6.08 -3.07 1.86
CA ALA A 295 -6.91 -3.97 1.08
C ALA A 295 -6.51 -3.98 -0.42
N GLU A 296 -6.25 -2.81 -0.99
CA GLU A 296 -5.81 -2.68 -2.39
C GLU A 296 -4.42 -3.25 -2.65
N LEU A 297 -3.55 -3.22 -1.63
CA LEU A 297 -2.22 -3.80 -1.72
C LEU A 297 -2.27 -5.33 -1.63
N LEU A 298 -3.04 -5.86 -0.67
CA LEU A 298 -3.18 -7.30 -0.40
C LEU A 298 -3.98 -8.03 -1.48
N PHE A 299 -5.00 -7.35 -2.03
CA PHE A 299 -5.94 -7.91 -2.99
C PHE A 299 -5.98 -6.98 -4.20
N PRO A 300 -5.02 -7.02 -5.14
CA PRO A 300 -5.10 -6.19 -6.35
C PRO A 300 -6.21 -6.69 -7.29
N PRO A 301 -6.70 -5.88 -8.24
CA PRO A 301 -7.58 -6.36 -9.31
C PRO A 301 -6.89 -7.44 -10.15
N ALA A 302 -7.67 -8.39 -10.65
CA ALA A 302 -7.22 -9.47 -11.53
C ALA A 302 -6.67 -8.97 -12.87
#